data_AF-A0A420NDE8-F1
#
_entry.id   AF-A0A420NDE8-F1
#
_cell.length_a   1.000
_cell.length_b   1.000
_cell.length_c   1.000
_cell.angle_alpha   90.00
_cell.angle_beta   90.00
_cell.angle_gamma   90.00
#
_symmetry.space_group_name_H-M   'P 1'
#
loop_
_entity.id
_entity.type
_entity.pdbx_description
1 polymer ?
#
loop_
_entity_poly.entity_id
_entity_poly.type
_entity_poly.pdbx_seq_one_letter_code
_entity_poly.pdbx_strand_id
1 'polypeptide(L)'
;MSSSTGPSGLPNSLLSTSISSLASSTSSRHPSQISKTYRQASTLFLTRRLPEALTTLLPLITPPEHVDDGEPAPVARASRTTRIKVWSLYLTILNGIVELEPEEGKDAFGNQEWRALCTKVREGEIWDEVVTNGYHGVEGDVDSDVVINLATILLAHARDQKLNQHKLEAYLAASNTPNLDVAGRLAESTSSPMSNRYRSPAKGASGANTPRDLNARVKILELYTLHVLLRNNEWDYAREFISVSSVLDEERREAFLQALQSLHDEQQEQERLENEERQRQENELKREIEEAKRLRAENEEKERKRIEEERLKREGSESSIIFVVEAVKASRDESSRTQGKWQSSLAGPNSYVTRFYGYRTTADYYRTFGLLTKLEPDVLIQVSGVCYGFDSYVE
;
A
#
# COMPACT_ATOMS: atom_id res chain seq x y z
N MET A 1 13.06 38.57 -94.06
CA MET A 1 14.17 37.79 -93.49
C MET A 1 13.84 37.52 -92.03
N SER A 2 13.95 36.26 -91.63
CA SER A 2 13.94 35.72 -90.25
C SER A 2 12.58 35.58 -89.51
N SER A 3 11.95 34.40 -89.69
CA SER A 3 11.54 33.38 -88.68
C SER A 3 11.59 33.77 -87.18
N SER A 4 10.73 33.31 -86.25
CA SER A 4 10.02 32.01 -86.11
C SER A 4 8.94 32.03 -84.99
N THR A 5 7.84 31.28 -85.23
CA THR A 5 7.16 30.31 -84.33
C THR A 5 6.74 30.64 -82.88
N GLY A 6 5.41 30.53 -82.63
CA GLY A 6 4.84 29.53 -81.70
C GLY A 6 4.40 30.00 -80.29
N PRO A 7 3.38 29.35 -79.67
CA PRO A 7 2.36 30.03 -78.87
C PRO A 7 2.23 29.60 -77.39
N SER A 8 1.43 30.39 -76.64
CA SER A 8 0.57 30.03 -75.50
C SER A 8 1.14 29.21 -74.32
N GLY A 9 1.25 29.86 -73.16
CA GLY A 9 1.37 29.22 -71.84
C GLY A 9 0.81 30.14 -70.74
N LEU A 10 -0.18 29.67 -70.01
CA LEU A 10 -0.97 30.37 -68.98
C LEU A 10 -0.11 30.80 -67.76
N PRO A 11 -0.42 31.92 -67.09
CA PRO A 11 0.28 32.35 -65.88
C PRO A 11 -0.18 31.57 -64.64
N ASN A 12 0.60 30.56 -64.22
CA ASN A 12 0.51 29.96 -62.89
C ASN A 12 1.42 30.73 -61.92
N SER A 13 0.90 31.78 -61.27
CA SER A 13 1.53 32.34 -60.07
C SER A 13 0.58 33.22 -59.28
N LEU A 14 -0.54 32.67 -58.80
CA LEU A 14 -1.40 33.36 -57.82
C LEU A 14 -2.08 32.35 -56.88
N LEU A 15 -1.33 31.54 -56.13
CA LEU A 15 -1.80 30.90 -54.89
C LEU A 15 -0.59 30.48 -54.03
N SER A 16 0.11 31.46 -53.43
CA SER A 16 1.05 31.19 -52.34
C SER A 16 0.75 32.15 -51.20
N THR A 17 -0.34 31.88 -50.50
CA THR A 17 -0.66 32.39 -49.17
C THR A 17 -1.90 31.65 -48.69
N SER A 18 -1.85 31.10 -47.48
CA SER A 18 -2.94 30.42 -46.75
C SER A 18 -3.03 28.89 -46.89
N ILE A 19 -2.08 28.17 -46.27
CA ILE A 19 -2.33 26.87 -45.63
C ILE A 19 -1.37 26.67 -44.44
N SER A 20 -1.55 27.43 -43.36
CA SER A 20 -0.94 27.10 -42.05
C SER A 20 -1.98 26.88 -40.96
N SER A 21 -3.22 26.57 -41.35
CA SER A 21 -4.34 26.33 -40.44
C SER A 21 -5.13 25.07 -40.78
N LEU A 22 -4.42 23.96 -41.08
CA LEU A 22 -4.96 22.61 -40.93
C LEU A 22 -4.28 21.90 -39.75
N ALA A 23 -4.43 22.49 -38.56
CA ALA A 23 -4.23 21.80 -37.29
C ALA A 23 -5.55 21.14 -36.87
N SER A 24 -5.95 20.09 -37.60
CA SER A 24 -7.07 19.23 -37.21
C SER A 24 -7.01 17.92 -38.01
N SER A 25 -5.95 17.15 -37.79
CA SER A 25 -5.89 15.72 -38.13
C SER A 25 -5.62 14.91 -36.86
N THR A 26 -6.61 14.92 -35.97
CA THR A 26 -6.74 14.01 -34.84
C THR A 26 -7.10 12.62 -35.35
N SER A 27 -6.12 11.75 -35.62
CA SER A 27 -6.33 10.28 -35.61
C SER A 27 -5.12 9.36 -35.82
N SER A 28 -3.86 9.84 -36.00
CA SER A 28 -2.75 8.88 -36.25
C SER A 28 -1.40 9.14 -35.56
N ARG A 29 -1.28 10.12 -34.64
CA ARG A 29 0.00 10.45 -33.97
C ARG A 29 0.17 9.91 -32.53
N HIS A 30 -0.77 9.11 -32.03
CA HIS A 30 -0.90 8.76 -30.61
C HIS A 30 0.22 7.90 -29.96
N PRO A 31 0.83 6.88 -30.60
CA PRO A 31 1.82 6.04 -29.91
C PRO A 31 3.10 6.81 -29.54
N SER A 32 3.46 7.82 -30.35
CA SER A 32 4.61 8.69 -30.09
C SER A 32 4.39 9.59 -28.86
N GLN A 33 3.15 9.98 -28.58
CA GLN A 33 2.81 10.85 -27.46
C GLN A 33 2.72 10.08 -26.15
N ILE A 34 2.12 8.89 -26.15
CA ILE A 34 2.07 8.01 -24.97
C ILE A 34 3.50 7.68 -24.51
N SER A 35 4.37 7.30 -25.45
CA SER A 35 5.77 6.97 -25.15
C SER A 35 6.56 8.17 -24.60
N LYS A 36 6.33 9.38 -25.11
CA LYS A 36 6.97 10.61 -24.59
C LYS A 36 6.49 10.94 -23.18
N THR A 37 5.19 10.93 -22.97
CA THR A 37 4.55 11.23 -21.67
C THR A 37 4.98 10.21 -20.61
N TYR A 38 5.00 8.93 -20.96
CA TYR A 38 5.52 7.86 -20.11
C TYR A 38 6.98 8.10 -19.71
N ARG A 39 7.87 8.42 -20.65
CA ARG A 39 9.29 8.69 -20.35
C ARG A 39 9.43 9.90 -19.43
N GLN A 40 8.69 10.97 -19.69
CA GLN A 40 8.70 12.16 -18.86
C GLN A 40 8.24 11.86 -17.43
N ALA A 41 7.09 11.18 -17.27
CA ALA A 41 6.58 10.77 -15.96
C ALA A 41 7.57 9.83 -15.25
N SER A 42 8.22 8.92 -15.98
CA SER A 42 9.25 8.03 -15.44
C SER A 42 10.45 8.83 -14.91
N THR A 43 10.97 9.80 -15.67
CA THR A 43 12.08 10.66 -15.20
C THR A 43 11.69 11.49 -13.98
N LEU A 44 10.46 12.03 -13.94
CA LEU A 44 9.94 12.76 -12.78
C LEU A 44 9.86 11.84 -11.54
N PHE A 45 9.37 10.61 -11.71
CA PHE A 45 9.33 9.62 -10.63
C PHE A 45 10.73 9.32 -10.07
N LEU A 46 11.71 9.09 -10.95
CA LEU A 46 13.09 8.78 -10.53
C LEU A 46 13.81 9.94 -9.84
N THR A 47 13.40 11.17 -10.13
CA THR A 47 13.89 12.37 -9.45
C THR A 47 13.07 12.72 -8.20
N ARG A 48 12.24 11.78 -7.70
CA ARG A 48 11.35 11.92 -6.54
C ARG A 48 10.31 13.05 -6.66
N ARG A 49 9.99 13.48 -7.88
CA ARG A 49 8.99 14.51 -8.16
C ARG A 49 7.62 13.86 -8.35
N LEU A 50 7.10 13.27 -7.27
CA LEU A 50 5.89 12.43 -7.30
C LEU A 50 4.62 13.20 -7.74
N PRO A 51 4.33 14.42 -7.26
CA PRO A 51 3.16 15.17 -7.72
C PRO A 51 3.18 15.44 -9.23
N GLU A 52 4.33 15.83 -9.77
CA GLU A 52 4.48 16.10 -11.19
C GLU A 52 4.48 14.82 -12.02
N ALA A 53 5.07 13.73 -11.52
CA ALA A 53 5.03 12.43 -12.17
C ALA A 53 3.57 11.94 -12.31
N LEU A 54 2.80 12.03 -11.23
CA LEU A 54 1.38 11.65 -11.22
C LEU A 54 0.57 12.51 -12.19
N THR A 55 0.69 13.83 -12.09
CA THR A 55 -0.03 14.79 -12.94
C THR A 55 0.32 14.61 -14.42
N THR A 56 1.57 14.29 -14.73
CA THR A 56 2.02 14.02 -16.11
C THR A 56 1.37 12.75 -16.67
N LEU A 57 1.14 11.74 -15.84
CA LEU A 57 0.62 10.44 -16.27
C LEU A 57 -0.91 10.39 -16.35
N LEU A 58 -1.62 11.16 -15.50
CA LEU A 58 -3.09 11.18 -15.40
C LEU A 58 -3.82 11.31 -16.76
N PRO A 59 -3.40 12.17 -17.71
CA PRO A 59 -4.08 12.30 -19.01
C PRO A 59 -4.03 11.04 -19.88
N LEU A 60 -3.13 10.09 -19.60
CA LEU A 60 -3.05 8.84 -20.34
C LEU A 60 -4.06 7.80 -19.82
N ILE A 61 -4.38 7.86 -18.52
CA ILE A 61 -5.19 6.86 -17.81
C ILE A 61 -6.61 7.35 -17.52
N THR A 62 -6.87 8.65 -17.63
CA THR A 62 -8.21 9.22 -17.44
C THR A 62 -8.92 9.38 -18.79
N PRO A 63 -10.19 8.99 -18.92
CA PRO A 63 -10.99 9.29 -20.10
C PRO A 63 -11.10 10.81 -20.33
N PRO A 64 -11.10 11.31 -21.58
CA PRO A 64 -11.29 12.72 -21.85
C PRO A 64 -12.71 13.19 -21.48
N GLU A 65 -12.83 14.21 -20.62
CA GLU A 65 -14.12 14.71 -20.09
C GLU A 65 -15.09 15.29 -21.13
N HIS A 66 -14.64 15.54 -22.37
CA HIS A 66 -15.36 16.37 -23.35
C HIS A 66 -15.90 15.65 -24.59
N VAL A 67 -16.14 14.34 -24.52
CA VAL A 67 -16.74 13.62 -25.65
C VAL A 67 -17.94 12.83 -25.17
N ASP A 68 -19.13 13.23 -25.64
CA ASP A 68 -20.46 12.63 -25.43
C ASP A 68 -20.54 11.14 -25.87
N ASP A 69 -19.44 10.58 -26.36
CA ASP A 69 -19.30 9.23 -26.95
C ASP A 69 -18.61 8.20 -26.04
N GLY A 70 -18.26 8.52 -24.78
CA GLY A 70 -17.69 7.52 -23.86
C GLY A 70 -16.36 6.92 -24.34
N GLU A 71 -15.53 7.71 -25.06
CA GLU A 71 -14.25 7.26 -25.58
C GLU A 71 -13.32 6.79 -24.43
N PRO A 72 -12.70 5.61 -24.56
CA PRO A 72 -11.87 5.05 -23.50
C PRO A 72 -10.56 5.84 -23.33
N ALA A 73 -9.94 5.73 -22.15
CA ALA A 73 -8.69 6.43 -21.87
C ALA A 73 -7.61 6.11 -22.95
N PRO A 74 -6.71 7.06 -23.29
CA PRO A 74 -5.72 6.86 -24.35
C PRO A 74 -4.89 5.58 -24.21
N VAL A 75 -4.59 5.16 -22.98
CA VAL A 75 -3.86 3.92 -22.67
C VAL A 75 -4.63 2.65 -23.09
N ALA A 76 -5.96 2.66 -23.05
CA ALA A 76 -6.78 1.50 -23.45
C ALA A 76 -6.57 1.15 -24.92
N ARG A 77 -6.33 2.15 -25.78
CA ARG A 77 -6.06 1.95 -27.22
C ARG A 77 -4.59 1.64 -27.53
N ALA A 78 -3.70 1.68 -26.53
CA ALA A 78 -2.28 1.41 -26.71
C ALA A 78 -1.98 -0.08 -26.88
N SER A 79 -0.77 -0.41 -27.34
CA SER A 79 -0.28 -1.80 -27.38
C SER A 79 -0.24 -2.40 -25.96
N ARG A 80 -0.38 -3.73 -25.85
CA ARG A 80 -0.28 -4.48 -24.57
C ARG A 80 0.95 -4.05 -23.75
N THR A 81 2.13 -4.05 -24.38
CA THR A 81 3.38 -3.66 -23.72
C THR A 81 3.36 -2.22 -23.20
N THR A 82 2.81 -1.28 -23.97
CA THR A 82 2.69 0.12 -23.55
C THR A 82 1.69 0.27 -22.41
N ARG A 83 0.54 -0.42 -22.51
CA ARG A 83 -0.52 -0.41 -21.49
C ARG A 83 0.01 -0.92 -20.15
N ILE A 84 0.68 -2.08 -20.14
CA ILE A 84 1.32 -2.65 -18.95
C ILE A 84 2.32 -1.64 -18.34
N LYS A 85 3.19 -1.03 -19.15
CA LYS A 85 4.18 -0.06 -18.64
C LYS A 85 3.53 1.15 -17.98
N VAL A 86 2.51 1.74 -18.61
CA VAL A 86 1.82 2.93 -18.10
C VAL A 86 1.10 2.63 -16.79
N TRP A 87 0.33 1.53 -16.71
CA TRP A 87 -0.36 1.16 -15.48
C TRP A 87 0.61 0.74 -14.37
N SER A 88 1.66 -0.01 -14.69
CA SER A 88 2.69 -0.34 -13.71
C SER A 88 3.37 0.91 -13.14
N LEU A 89 3.71 1.90 -13.98
CA LEU A 89 4.27 3.16 -13.50
C LEU A 89 3.28 3.92 -12.61
N TYR A 90 2.00 3.98 -12.99
CA TYR A 90 0.97 4.61 -12.17
C TYR A 90 0.87 3.97 -10.78
N LEU A 91 0.78 2.64 -10.72
CA LEU A 91 0.71 1.90 -9.46
C LEU A 91 1.98 2.08 -8.62
N THR A 92 3.16 2.11 -9.24
CA THR A 92 4.42 2.38 -8.53
C THR A 92 4.49 3.80 -7.99
N ILE A 93 4.01 4.80 -8.74
CA ILE A 93 3.89 6.19 -8.25
C ILE A 93 2.96 6.23 -7.04
N LEU A 94 1.79 5.59 -7.11
CA LEU A 94 0.85 5.52 -5.98
C LEU A 94 1.46 4.82 -4.76
N ASN A 95 2.19 3.72 -4.96
CA ASN A 95 2.91 3.06 -3.86
C ASN A 95 3.90 4.03 -3.20
N GLY A 96 4.70 4.74 -4.01
CA GLY A 96 5.64 5.73 -3.52
C GLY A 96 4.97 6.87 -2.74
N ILE A 97 3.78 7.30 -3.13
CA ILE A 97 3.00 8.34 -2.43
C ILE A 97 2.50 7.85 -1.07
N VAL A 98 2.03 6.61 -0.99
CA VAL A 98 1.53 6.03 0.28
C VAL A 98 2.68 5.75 1.25
N GLU A 99 3.87 5.48 0.74
CA GLU A 99 5.10 5.28 1.54
C GLU A 99 5.74 6.57 2.04
N LEU A 100 5.28 7.76 1.60
CA LEU A 100 5.77 9.03 2.15
C LEU A 100 5.41 9.17 3.63
N GLU A 101 6.29 9.84 4.38
CA GLU A 101 5.93 10.27 5.72
C GLU A 101 4.75 11.26 5.70
N PRO A 102 3.91 11.30 6.75
CA PRO A 102 2.73 12.14 6.75
C PRO A 102 2.98 13.63 6.55
N GLU A 103 4.15 14.14 6.94
CA GLU A 103 4.50 15.55 6.73
C GLU A 103 4.98 15.78 5.29
N GLU A 104 5.87 14.92 4.77
CA GLU A 104 6.36 14.98 3.37
C GLU A 104 5.20 14.87 2.37
N GLY A 105 4.25 13.95 2.60
CA GLY A 105 3.09 13.76 1.73
C GLY A 105 2.14 14.97 1.72
N LYS A 106 1.89 15.57 2.88
CA LYS A 106 1.06 16.79 3.00
C LYS A 106 1.72 18.00 2.37
N ASP A 107 3.04 18.13 2.49
CA ASP A 107 3.78 19.24 1.90
C ASP A 107 3.81 19.14 0.37
N ALA A 108 3.94 17.92 -0.17
CA ALA A 108 4.03 17.70 -1.61
C ALA A 108 2.67 17.80 -2.35
N PHE A 109 1.59 17.27 -1.78
CA PHE A 109 0.26 17.19 -2.43
C PHE A 109 -0.80 18.06 -1.77
N GLY A 110 -0.55 18.58 -0.59
CA GLY A 110 -1.59 19.13 0.26
C GLY A 110 -2.34 18.05 1.06
N ASN A 111 -2.91 18.46 2.18
CA ASN A 111 -3.50 17.55 3.16
C ASN A 111 -4.71 16.76 2.63
N GLN A 112 -5.55 17.39 1.81
CA GLN A 112 -6.76 16.76 1.29
C GLN A 112 -6.44 15.75 0.19
N GLU A 113 -5.62 16.13 -0.79
CA GLU A 113 -5.27 15.26 -1.93
C GLU A 113 -4.44 14.07 -1.48
N TRP A 114 -3.43 14.26 -0.63
CA TRP A 114 -2.63 13.16 -0.11
C TRP A 114 -3.47 12.12 0.63
N ARG A 115 -4.39 12.56 1.50
CA ARG A 115 -5.31 11.65 2.20
C ARG A 115 -6.28 10.95 1.24
N ALA A 116 -6.76 11.65 0.22
CA ALA A 116 -7.64 11.07 -0.79
C ALA A 116 -6.91 9.97 -1.57
N LEU A 117 -5.67 10.20 -2.01
CA LEU A 117 -4.83 9.21 -2.68
C LEU A 117 -4.53 8.00 -1.79
N CYS A 118 -4.15 8.23 -0.53
CA CYS A 118 -3.97 7.16 0.44
C CYS A 118 -5.25 6.35 0.65
N THR A 119 -6.41 6.99 0.73
CA THR A 119 -7.70 6.30 0.89
C THR A 119 -8.05 5.49 -0.35
N LYS A 120 -7.88 6.07 -1.54
CA LYS A 120 -8.10 5.41 -2.83
C LYS A 120 -7.32 4.10 -2.97
N VAL A 121 -6.05 4.08 -2.55
CA VAL A 121 -5.21 2.87 -2.54
C VAL A 121 -5.70 1.87 -1.48
N ARG A 122 -5.98 2.34 -0.26
CA ARG A 122 -6.36 1.49 0.88
C ARG A 122 -7.71 0.81 0.73
N GLU A 123 -8.66 1.47 0.08
CA GLU A 123 -10.00 0.98 -0.24
C GLU A 123 -10.04 0.24 -1.59
N GLY A 124 -8.91 0.18 -2.30
CA GLY A 124 -8.79 -0.58 -3.55
C GLY A 124 -9.52 -0.03 -4.77
N GLU A 125 -9.97 1.22 -4.74
CA GLU A 125 -10.59 1.92 -5.88
C GLU A 125 -9.68 1.96 -7.12
N ILE A 126 -8.36 1.90 -6.89
CA ILE A 126 -7.34 1.79 -7.96
C ILE A 126 -7.53 0.55 -8.84
N TRP A 127 -8.12 -0.53 -8.32
CA TRP A 127 -8.43 -1.73 -9.08
C TRP A 127 -9.52 -1.44 -10.10
N ASP A 128 -10.61 -0.84 -9.65
CA ASP A 128 -11.77 -0.51 -10.47
C ASP A 128 -11.42 0.54 -11.53
N GLU A 129 -10.55 1.49 -11.19
CA GLU A 129 -10.00 2.46 -12.14
C GLU A 129 -9.19 1.79 -13.25
N VAL A 130 -8.29 0.86 -12.91
CA VAL A 130 -7.51 0.11 -13.91
C VAL A 130 -8.41 -0.69 -14.83
N VAL A 131 -9.37 -1.43 -14.26
CA VAL A 131 -10.31 -2.27 -15.02
C VAL A 131 -11.16 -1.41 -15.97
N THR A 132 -11.75 -0.32 -15.45
CA THR A 132 -12.65 0.55 -16.22
C THR A 132 -11.90 1.32 -17.29
N ASN A 133 -10.83 2.02 -16.91
CA ASN A 133 -10.15 2.94 -17.82
C ASN A 133 -9.11 2.24 -18.70
N GLY A 134 -8.56 1.11 -18.28
CA GLY A 134 -7.50 0.38 -18.98
C GLY A 134 -7.97 -0.81 -19.80
N TYR A 135 -9.06 -1.46 -19.36
CA TYR A 135 -9.50 -2.77 -19.85
C TYR A 135 -11.01 -2.84 -20.10
N HIS A 136 -11.64 -1.70 -20.40
CA HIS A 136 -13.04 -1.60 -20.83
C HIS A 136 -14.07 -2.21 -19.84
N GLY A 137 -13.74 -2.26 -18.55
CA GLY A 137 -14.62 -2.82 -17.53
C GLY A 137 -14.57 -4.34 -17.39
N VAL A 138 -13.69 -5.03 -18.12
CA VAL A 138 -13.57 -6.50 -18.08
C VAL A 138 -12.38 -6.92 -17.22
N GLU A 139 -12.65 -7.45 -16.02
CA GLU A 139 -11.59 -7.85 -15.08
C GLU A 139 -10.67 -8.94 -15.65
N GLY A 140 -11.22 -9.91 -16.38
CA GLY A 140 -10.45 -11.01 -16.98
C GLY A 140 -9.48 -10.58 -18.09
N ASP A 141 -9.64 -9.37 -18.65
CA ASP A 141 -8.76 -8.84 -19.69
C ASP A 141 -7.55 -8.09 -19.14
N VAL A 142 -7.51 -7.84 -17.81
CA VAL A 142 -6.38 -7.17 -17.15
C VAL A 142 -5.12 -8.03 -17.29
N ASP A 143 -4.02 -7.42 -17.72
CA ASP A 143 -2.77 -8.14 -17.89
C ASP A 143 -2.25 -8.68 -16.54
N SER A 144 -1.82 -9.94 -16.51
CA SER A 144 -1.31 -10.59 -15.29
C SER A 144 -0.21 -9.80 -14.56
N ASP A 145 0.67 -9.12 -15.29
CA ASP A 145 1.71 -8.26 -14.69
C ASP A 145 1.10 -7.07 -13.91
N VAL A 146 0.01 -6.50 -14.42
CA VAL A 146 -0.71 -5.40 -13.77
C VAL A 146 -1.49 -5.92 -12.56
N VAL A 147 -2.09 -7.11 -12.66
CA VAL A 147 -2.76 -7.77 -11.53
C VAL A 147 -1.80 -8.06 -10.39
N ILE A 148 -0.59 -8.56 -10.68
CA ILE A 148 0.45 -8.79 -9.66
C ILE A 148 0.79 -7.49 -8.93
N ASN A 149 0.93 -6.38 -9.67
CA ASN A 149 1.21 -5.06 -9.09
C ASN A 149 0.05 -4.55 -8.24
N LEU A 150 -1.20 -4.70 -8.71
CA LEU A 150 -2.41 -4.33 -7.97
C LEU A 150 -2.54 -5.13 -6.67
N ALA A 151 -2.44 -6.44 -6.74
CA ALA A 151 -2.54 -7.30 -5.55
C ALA A 151 -1.39 -7.06 -4.57
N THR A 152 -0.21 -6.69 -5.07
CA THR A 152 0.95 -6.30 -4.24
C THR A 152 0.71 -5.00 -3.48
N ILE A 153 0.25 -3.94 -4.15
CA ILE A 153 -0.01 -2.65 -3.47
C ILE A 153 -1.16 -2.80 -2.45
N LEU A 154 -2.18 -3.59 -2.76
CA LEU A 154 -3.26 -3.91 -1.82
C LEU A 154 -2.75 -4.76 -0.65
N LEU A 155 -1.87 -5.72 -0.88
CA LEU A 155 -1.28 -6.51 0.19
C LEU A 155 -0.46 -5.64 1.15
N ALA A 156 0.24 -4.64 0.63
CA ALA A 156 1.04 -3.72 1.43
C ALA A 156 0.19 -2.72 2.23
N HIS A 157 -0.86 -2.17 1.62
CA HIS A 157 -1.52 -0.97 2.16
C HIS A 157 -3.01 -1.13 2.46
N ALA A 158 -3.72 -2.12 1.92
CA ALA A 158 -5.15 -2.26 2.17
C ALA A 158 -5.45 -2.51 3.65
N ARG A 159 -6.58 -1.97 4.12
CA ARG A 159 -7.01 -2.09 5.53
C ARG A 159 -7.42 -3.51 5.89
N ASP A 160 -7.99 -4.22 4.92
CA ASP A 160 -8.46 -5.61 5.05
C ASP A 160 -8.05 -6.40 3.80
N GLN A 161 -7.46 -7.57 4.00
CA GLN A 161 -7.04 -8.44 2.90
C GLN A 161 -8.20 -9.25 2.30
N LYS A 162 -9.41 -9.21 2.89
CA LYS A 162 -10.63 -9.71 2.25
C LYS A 162 -10.96 -8.99 0.95
N LEU A 163 -10.64 -7.70 0.85
CA LEU A 163 -10.82 -6.95 -0.39
C LEU A 163 -9.90 -7.50 -1.49
N ASN A 164 -8.63 -7.71 -1.17
CA ASN A 164 -7.65 -8.26 -2.11
C ASN A 164 -8.00 -9.70 -2.51
N GLN A 165 -8.46 -10.51 -1.55
CA GLN A 165 -8.98 -11.86 -1.80
C GLN A 165 -10.14 -11.82 -2.81
N HIS A 166 -11.15 -10.99 -2.57
CA HIS A 166 -12.32 -10.90 -3.45
C HIS A 166 -11.94 -10.46 -4.87
N LYS A 167 -11.06 -9.45 -5.01
CA LYS A 167 -10.59 -8.98 -6.33
C LYS A 167 -9.77 -10.05 -7.08
N LEU A 168 -8.92 -10.79 -6.38
CA LEU A 168 -8.15 -11.90 -6.96
C LEU A 168 -9.05 -13.09 -7.35
N GLU A 169 -10.04 -13.44 -6.52
CA GLU A 169 -11.01 -14.48 -6.83
C GLU A 169 -11.86 -14.12 -8.05
N ALA A 170 -12.34 -12.87 -8.13
CA ALA A 170 -13.09 -12.37 -9.28
C ALA A 170 -12.24 -12.41 -10.56
N TYR A 171 -10.97 -11.98 -10.49
CA TYR A 171 -10.02 -12.07 -11.60
C TYR A 171 -9.74 -13.52 -12.01
N LEU A 172 -9.48 -14.41 -11.06
CA LEU A 172 -9.21 -15.83 -11.33
C LEU A 172 -10.45 -16.51 -11.92
N ALA A 173 -11.66 -16.19 -11.44
CA ALA A 173 -12.91 -16.70 -11.99
C ALA A 173 -13.13 -16.20 -13.44
N ALA A 174 -12.93 -14.91 -13.70
CA ALA A 174 -13.08 -14.32 -15.02
C ALA A 174 -12.04 -14.87 -16.02
N SER A 175 -10.78 -14.96 -15.62
CA SER A 175 -9.68 -15.45 -16.45
C SER A 175 -9.68 -16.97 -16.67
N ASN A 176 -10.42 -17.74 -15.86
CA ASN A 176 -10.59 -19.19 -16.04
C ASN A 176 -11.77 -19.56 -16.96
N THR A 177 -12.55 -18.57 -17.43
CA THR A 177 -13.54 -18.82 -18.48
C THR A 177 -12.82 -18.92 -19.84
N PRO A 178 -12.83 -20.09 -20.51
CA PRO A 178 -12.49 -20.11 -21.92
C PRO A 178 -13.60 -19.33 -22.62
N ASN A 179 -13.26 -18.21 -23.25
CA ASN A 179 -14.18 -17.41 -24.05
C ASN A 179 -14.72 -18.29 -25.21
N LEU A 180 -15.82 -19.01 -24.94
CA LEU A 180 -16.55 -19.88 -25.87
C LEU A 180 -17.53 -19.03 -26.68
N ASP A 181 -17.05 -18.02 -27.40
CA ASP A 181 -17.81 -17.48 -28.53
C ASP A 181 -17.58 -18.34 -29.78
N VAL A 182 -18.05 -19.61 -29.68
CA VAL A 182 -18.19 -20.54 -30.81
C VAL A 182 -19.56 -20.36 -31.48
N ALA A 183 -20.54 -19.83 -30.74
CA ALA A 183 -21.89 -19.56 -31.25
C ALA A 183 -21.90 -18.47 -32.34
N GLY A 184 -21.05 -17.43 -32.24
CA GLY A 184 -20.91 -16.42 -33.29
C GLY A 184 -20.28 -16.95 -34.58
N ARG A 185 -19.40 -17.96 -34.51
CA ARG A 185 -18.66 -18.45 -35.70
C ARG A 185 -19.43 -19.44 -36.56
N LEU A 186 -20.44 -20.12 -36.03
CA LEU A 186 -21.28 -21.02 -36.83
C LEU A 186 -22.41 -20.24 -37.54
N ALA A 187 -22.89 -19.16 -36.95
CA ALA A 187 -23.91 -18.30 -37.55
C ALA A 187 -23.40 -17.43 -38.72
N GLU A 188 -22.09 -17.16 -38.79
CA GLU A 188 -21.50 -16.24 -39.78
C GLU A 188 -21.09 -16.92 -41.10
N SER A 189 -21.46 -18.19 -41.29
CA SER A 189 -21.22 -18.93 -42.54
C SER A 189 -22.33 -18.76 -43.59
N THR A 190 -23.33 -17.92 -43.35
CA THR A 190 -24.42 -17.66 -44.32
C THR A 190 -24.91 -16.20 -44.33
N SER A 191 -24.07 -15.21 -44.66
CA SER A 191 -24.47 -14.00 -45.42
C SER A 191 -23.36 -12.94 -45.52
N SER A 192 -23.45 -12.15 -46.59
CA SER A 192 -22.52 -11.18 -47.19
C SER A 192 -21.88 -10.09 -46.30
N PRO A 193 -20.82 -9.42 -46.80
CA PRO A 193 -19.88 -8.63 -45.99
C PRO A 193 -20.19 -7.12 -45.99
N MET A 194 -20.49 -6.53 -44.84
CA MET A 194 -20.22 -5.12 -44.52
C MET A 194 -20.67 -4.80 -43.10
N SER A 195 -19.79 -5.00 -42.12
CA SER A 195 -19.85 -4.29 -40.84
C SER A 195 -18.54 -4.55 -40.10
N ASN A 196 -17.57 -3.65 -40.28
CA ASN A 196 -16.31 -3.62 -39.55
C ASN A 196 -16.58 -3.23 -38.09
N ARG A 197 -17.14 -4.14 -37.28
CA ARG A 197 -17.23 -3.98 -35.83
C ARG A 197 -15.84 -4.17 -35.25
N TYR A 198 -15.44 -3.17 -34.48
CA TYR A 198 -14.19 -3.05 -33.75
C TYR A 198 -13.86 -4.37 -33.01
N ARG A 199 -13.02 -5.19 -33.62
CA ARG A 199 -12.53 -6.45 -33.06
C ARG A 199 -11.41 -6.10 -32.09
N SER A 200 -11.66 -6.25 -30.79
CA SER A 200 -10.67 -6.02 -29.73
C SER A 200 -9.32 -6.70 -30.05
N PRO A 201 -8.16 -6.02 -29.87
CA PRO A 201 -6.84 -6.60 -30.08
C PRO A 201 -6.47 -7.72 -29.08
N ALA A 202 -7.30 -7.97 -28.07
CA ALA A 202 -7.11 -8.99 -27.04
C ALA A 202 -7.45 -10.40 -27.56
N LYS A 203 -6.83 -10.82 -28.66
CA LYS A 203 -6.81 -12.25 -29.03
C LYS A 203 -5.73 -12.92 -28.18
N GLY A 204 -6.04 -13.24 -26.92
CA GLY A 204 -5.05 -13.81 -26.00
C GLY A 204 -5.53 -14.37 -24.65
N ALA A 205 -6.78 -14.17 -24.21
CA ALA A 205 -7.26 -14.72 -22.93
C ALA A 205 -7.49 -16.26 -22.95
N SER A 206 -6.96 -16.96 -23.95
CA SER A 206 -6.92 -18.43 -23.99
C SER A 206 -5.61 -18.87 -24.62
N GLY A 207 -4.67 -19.29 -23.76
CA GLY A 207 -3.42 -19.87 -24.23
C GLY A 207 -2.40 -20.02 -23.11
N ALA A 208 -2.32 -21.21 -22.53
CA ALA A 208 -1.15 -21.73 -21.84
C ALA A 208 0.05 -21.92 -22.82
N ASN A 209 0.36 -20.91 -23.65
CA ASN A 209 1.23 -21.06 -24.82
C ASN A 209 2.49 -20.19 -24.79
N THR A 210 2.70 -19.37 -23.76
CA THR A 210 4.02 -18.78 -23.50
C THR A 210 4.49 -19.12 -22.09
N PRO A 211 5.76 -19.54 -21.89
CA PRO A 211 6.32 -19.75 -20.55
C PRO A 211 6.17 -18.54 -19.62
N ARG A 212 6.12 -17.33 -20.20
CA ARG A 212 5.94 -16.06 -19.50
C ARG A 212 4.55 -15.92 -18.86
N ASP A 213 3.49 -16.20 -19.62
CA ASP A 213 2.13 -16.06 -19.10
C ASP A 213 1.83 -17.15 -18.04
N LEU A 214 2.40 -18.36 -18.18
CA LEU A 214 2.33 -19.39 -17.13
C LEU A 214 3.03 -18.93 -15.85
N ASN A 215 4.25 -18.41 -15.94
CA ASN A 215 4.97 -17.89 -14.78
C ASN A 215 4.20 -16.76 -14.08
N ALA A 216 3.59 -15.85 -14.83
CA ALA A 216 2.77 -14.79 -14.24
C ALA A 216 1.54 -15.37 -13.52
N ARG A 217 0.88 -16.39 -14.09
CA ARG A 217 -0.25 -17.07 -13.44
C ARG A 217 0.17 -17.79 -12.16
N VAL A 218 1.30 -18.51 -12.17
CA VAL A 218 1.87 -19.14 -10.97
C VAL A 218 2.17 -18.09 -9.90
N LYS A 219 2.68 -16.91 -10.29
CA LYS A 219 2.94 -15.81 -9.35
C LYS A 219 1.67 -15.26 -8.73
N ILE A 220 0.58 -15.13 -9.49
CA ILE A 220 -0.72 -14.72 -8.96
C ILE A 220 -1.24 -15.77 -7.97
N LEU A 221 -1.08 -17.07 -8.28
CA LEU A 221 -1.45 -18.13 -7.37
C LEU A 221 -0.64 -18.10 -6.08
N GLU A 222 0.69 -17.92 -6.18
CA GLU A 222 1.58 -17.76 -5.03
C GLU A 222 1.11 -16.61 -4.15
N LEU A 223 0.87 -15.44 -4.75
CA LEU A 223 0.41 -14.25 -4.05
C LEU A 223 -0.92 -14.48 -3.32
N TYR A 224 -1.88 -15.10 -4.00
CA TYR A 224 -3.17 -15.43 -3.45
C TYR A 224 -3.06 -16.41 -2.27
N THR A 225 -2.43 -17.57 -2.49
CA THR A 225 -2.46 -18.68 -1.53
C THR A 225 -1.46 -18.54 -0.39
N LEU A 226 -0.28 -17.96 -0.64
CA LEU A 226 0.80 -17.86 0.36
C LEU A 226 0.88 -16.49 1.04
N HIS A 227 0.09 -15.50 0.61
CA HIS A 227 0.11 -14.17 1.24
C HIS A 227 -1.28 -13.66 1.60
N VAL A 228 -2.20 -13.60 0.63
CA VAL A 228 -3.52 -13.00 0.88
C VAL A 228 -4.34 -13.88 1.83
N LEU A 229 -4.46 -15.18 1.56
CA LEU A 229 -5.22 -16.10 2.41
C LEU A 229 -4.60 -16.24 3.82
N LEU A 230 -3.27 -16.20 3.93
CA LEU A 230 -2.59 -16.24 5.23
C LEU A 230 -2.93 -15.02 6.09
N ARG A 231 -2.99 -13.82 5.49
CA ARG A 231 -3.39 -12.60 6.21
C ARG A 231 -4.85 -12.64 6.68
N ASN A 232 -5.70 -13.42 6.00
CA ASN A 232 -7.09 -13.65 6.39
C ASN A 232 -7.26 -14.85 7.34
N ASN A 233 -6.18 -15.54 7.72
CA ASN A 233 -6.18 -16.78 8.51
C ASN A 233 -6.94 -17.95 7.85
N GLU A 234 -7.01 -17.98 6.51
CA GLU A 234 -7.71 -19.02 5.74
C GLU A 234 -6.76 -20.13 5.26
N TRP A 235 -6.05 -20.75 6.20
CA TRP A 235 -5.01 -21.76 5.92
C TRP A 235 -5.53 -23.02 5.25
N ASP A 236 -6.67 -23.55 5.73
CA ASP A 236 -7.28 -24.77 5.18
C ASP A 236 -7.78 -24.54 3.76
N TYR A 237 -8.37 -23.37 3.51
CA TYR A 237 -8.83 -22.98 2.18
C TYR A 237 -7.66 -22.81 1.21
N ALA A 238 -6.55 -22.21 1.66
CA ALA A 238 -5.32 -22.13 0.85
C ALA A 238 -4.79 -23.52 0.47
N ARG A 239 -4.79 -24.45 1.43
CA ARG A 239 -4.34 -25.84 1.20
C ARG A 239 -5.24 -26.56 0.19
N GLU A 240 -6.55 -26.46 0.36
CA GLU A 240 -7.53 -27.06 -0.56
C GLU A 240 -7.36 -26.47 -1.97
N PHE A 241 -7.27 -25.14 -2.07
CA PHE A 241 -7.10 -24.45 -3.35
C PHE A 241 -5.82 -24.88 -4.09
N ILE A 242 -4.69 -24.99 -3.39
CA ILE A 242 -3.43 -25.48 -3.98
C ILE A 242 -3.58 -26.92 -4.48
N SER A 243 -4.28 -27.77 -3.72
CA SER A 243 -4.46 -29.19 -4.07
C SER A 243 -5.33 -29.41 -5.31
N VAL A 244 -6.35 -28.57 -5.51
CA VAL A 244 -7.31 -28.68 -6.63
C VAL A 244 -6.84 -27.88 -7.86
N SER A 245 -5.82 -27.03 -7.72
CA SER A 245 -5.31 -26.22 -8.83
C SER A 245 -4.73 -27.08 -9.96
N SER A 246 -5.38 -27.01 -11.12
CA SER A 246 -4.94 -27.67 -12.36
C SER A 246 -3.82 -26.93 -13.10
N VAL A 247 -3.46 -25.74 -12.62
CA VAL A 247 -2.42 -24.88 -13.22
C VAL A 247 -1.04 -25.22 -12.67
N LEU A 248 -0.99 -25.80 -11.46
CA LEU A 248 0.24 -26.22 -10.80
C LEU A 248 0.53 -27.67 -11.17
N ASP A 249 1.70 -27.90 -11.75
CA ASP A 249 2.28 -29.24 -11.88
C ASP A 249 2.60 -29.82 -10.50
N GLU A 250 2.75 -31.14 -10.38
CA GLU A 250 2.93 -31.82 -9.10
C GLU A 250 4.11 -31.27 -8.28
N GLU A 251 5.27 -31.07 -8.92
CA GLU A 251 6.45 -30.49 -8.28
C GLU A 251 6.19 -29.09 -7.69
N ARG A 252 5.45 -28.25 -8.43
CA ARG A 252 5.11 -26.90 -7.98
C ARG A 252 4.07 -26.93 -6.87
N ARG A 253 3.09 -27.84 -6.95
CA ARG A 253 2.09 -28.05 -5.91
C ARG A 253 2.75 -28.47 -4.61
N GLU A 254 3.65 -29.44 -4.66
CA GLU A 254 4.43 -29.89 -3.50
C GLU A 254 5.26 -28.76 -2.90
N ALA A 255 5.95 -27.97 -3.74
CA ALA A 255 6.71 -26.81 -3.27
C ALA A 255 5.82 -25.77 -2.56
N PHE A 256 4.62 -25.50 -3.08
CA PHE A 256 3.67 -24.57 -2.46
C PHE A 256 3.13 -25.10 -1.13
N LEU A 257 2.77 -26.38 -1.06
CA LEU A 257 2.31 -27.01 0.18
C LEU A 257 3.41 -27.06 1.24
N GLN A 258 4.66 -27.32 0.83
CA GLN A 258 5.81 -27.28 1.72
C GLN A 258 6.07 -25.86 2.24
N ALA A 259 6.00 -24.85 1.38
CA ALA A 259 6.12 -23.45 1.78
C ALA A 259 5.02 -23.05 2.76
N LEU A 260 3.77 -23.46 2.50
CA LEU A 260 2.63 -23.22 3.39
C LEU A 260 2.86 -23.84 4.78
N GLN A 261 3.32 -25.09 4.83
CA GLN A 261 3.64 -25.77 6.09
C GLN A 261 4.78 -25.05 6.84
N SER A 262 5.85 -24.68 6.14
CA SER A 262 6.98 -23.95 6.75
C SER A 262 6.52 -22.63 7.37
N LEU A 263 5.69 -21.86 6.65
CA LEU A 263 5.15 -20.59 7.15
C LEU A 263 4.24 -20.79 8.36
N HIS A 264 3.44 -21.86 8.36
CA HIS A 264 2.58 -22.18 9.49
C HIS A 264 3.40 -22.56 10.73
N ASP A 265 4.44 -23.37 10.57
CA ASP A 265 5.32 -23.77 11.66
C ASP A 265 6.10 -22.57 12.22
N GLU A 266 6.60 -21.68 11.35
CA GLU A 266 7.23 -20.41 11.73
C GLU A 266 6.26 -19.51 12.52
N GLN A 267 5.00 -19.40 12.09
CA GLN A 267 3.99 -18.60 12.79
C GLN A 267 3.71 -19.15 14.19
N GLN A 268 3.61 -20.48 14.34
CA GLN A 268 3.40 -21.13 15.64
C GLN A 268 4.61 -20.96 16.57
N GLU A 269 5.83 -21.07 16.03
CA GLU A 269 7.06 -20.86 16.80
C GLU A 269 7.15 -19.41 17.28
N GLN A 270 6.85 -18.45 16.41
CA GLN A 270 6.84 -17.02 16.73
C GLN A 270 5.83 -16.73 17.85
N GLU A 271 4.60 -17.26 17.75
CA GLU A 271 3.58 -17.10 18.79
C GLU A 271 4.02 -17.72 20.13
N ARG A 272 4.68 -18.88 20.09
CA ARG A 272 5.22 -19.51 21.31
C ARG A 272 6.27 -18.62 21.98
N LEU A 273 7.23 -18.09 21.21
CA LEU A 273 8.28 -17.21 21.72
C LEU A 273 7.70 -15.91 22.30
N GLU A 274 6.73 -15.30 21.62
CA GLU A 274 6.06 -14.08 22.10
C GLU A 274 5.25 -14.33 23.38
N ASN A 275 4.60 -15.49 23.48
CA ASN A 275 3.87 -15.87 24.68
C ASN A 275 4.81 -16.15 25.87
N GLU A 276 5.95 -16.80 25.63
CA GLU A 276 6.99 -16.99 26.63
C GLU A 276 7.57 -15.66 27.12
N GLU A 277 7.86 -14.72 26.20
CA GLU A 277 8.37 -13.40 26.56
C GLU A 277 7.34 -12.61 27.38
N ARG A 278 6.07 -12.63 26.95
CA ARG A 278 4.97 -11.99 27.67
C ARG A 278 4.81 -12.57 29.08
N GLN A 279 4.91 -13.88 29.21
CA GLN A 279 4.82 -14.55 30.51
C GLN A 279 6.00 -14.20 31.42
N ARG A 280 7.21 -14.04 30.87
CA ARG A 280 8.37 -13.55 31.63
C ARG A 280 8.16 -12.10 32.09
N GLN A 281 7.71 -11.21 31.21
CA GLN A 281 7.41 -9.82 31.55
C GLN A 281 6.32 -9.72 32.64
N GLU A 282 5.26 -10.52 32.54
CA GLU A 282 4.19 -10.55 33.55
C GLU A 282 4.68 -11.10 34.90
N ASN A 283 5.52 -12.13 34.90
CA ASN A 283 6.10 -12.69 36.12
C ASN A 283 7.04 -11.70 36.83
N GLU A 284 7.83 -10.94 36.06
CA GLU A 284 8.70 -9.91 36.63
C GLU A 284 7.87 -8.78 37.27
N LEU A 285 6.86 -8.27 36.56
CA LEU A 285 5.94 -7.26 37.09
C LEU A 285 5.22 -7.75 38.36
N LYS A 286 4.82 -9.04 38.41
CA LYS A 286 4.21 -9.62 39.62
C LYS A 286 5.16 -9.61 40.80
N ARG A 287 6.44 -9.95 40.59
CA ARG A 287 7.47 -9.91 41.63
C ARG A 287 7.71 -8.48 42.13
N GLU A 288 7.85 -7.52 41.23
CA GLU A 288 8.00 -6.11 41.60
C GLU A 288 6.80 -5.59 42.41
N ILE A 289 5.57 -5.97 42.04
CA ILE A 289 4.36 -5.60 42.79
C ILE A 289 4.35 -6.23 44.18
N GLU A 290 4.75 -7.49 44.31
CA GLU A 290 4.81 -8.18 45.60
C GLU A 290 5.88 -7.58 46.51
N GLU A 291 7.07 -7.29 45.99
CA GLU A 291 8.15 -6.63 46.71
C GLU A 291 7.75 -5.21 47.14
N ALA A 292 7.11 -4.44 46.26
CA ALA A 292 6.61 -3.11 46.58
C ALA A 292 5.53 -3.15 47.67
N LYS A 293 4.62 -4.14 47.64
CA LYS A 293 3.63 -4.35 48.71
C LYS A 293 4.29 -4.69 50.05
N ARG A 294 5.31 -5.57 50.04
CA ARG A 294 6.05 -5.94 51.23
C ARG A 294 6.79 -4.73 51.83
N LEU A 295 7.47 -3.94 51.00
CA LEU A 295 8.19 -2.74 51.44
C LEU A 295 7.24 -1.69 52.04
N ARG A 296 6.04 -1.52 51.45
CA ARG A 296 5.00 -0.64 52.00
C ARG A 296 4.52 -1.13 53.37
N ALA A 297 4.22 -2.42 53.51
CA ALA A 297 3.79 -3.00 54.78
C ALA A 297 4.87 -2.85 55.88
N GLU A 298 6.14 -3.07 55.55
CA GLU A 298 7.25 -2.90 56.50
C GLU A 298 7.41 -1.43 56.94
N ASN A 299 7.30 -0.48 56.00
CA ASN A 299 7.35 0.95 56.32
C ASN A 299 6.16 1.40 57.19
N GLU A 300 4.95 0.89 56.90
CA GLU A 300 3.76 1.15 57.72
C GLU A 300 3.90 0.58 59.14
N GLU A 301 4.50 -0.61 59.30
CA GLU A 301 4.74 -1.20 60.62
C GLU A 301 5.78 -0.42 61.42
N LYS A 302 6.88 0.00 60.79
CA LYS A 302 7.89 0.87 61.42
C LYS A 302 7.29 2.19 61.88
N GLU A 303 6.43 2.80 61.07
CA GLU A 303 5.74 4.03 61.44
C GLU A 303 4.76 3.81 62.59
N ARG A 304 3.98 2.72 62.58
CA ARG A 304 3.10 2.36 63.70
C ARG A 304 3.86 2.17 65.01
N LYS A 305 5.00 1.48 64.98
CA LYS A 305 5.87 1.28 66.15
C LYS A 305 6.41 2.61 66.69
N ARG A 306 6.78 3.53 65.80
CA ARG A 306 7.27 4.87 66.18
C ARG A 306 6.18 5.69 66.85
N ILE A 307 4.96 5.68 66.33
CA ILE A 307 3.80 6.38 66.91
C ILE A 307 3.44 5.79 68.29
N GLU A 308 3.48 4.46 68.44
CA GLU A 308 3.18 3.79 69.70
C GLU A 308 4.25 4.08 70.78
N GLU A 309 5.53 4.05 70.41
CA GLU A 309 6.63 4.41 71.33
C GLU A 309 6.52 5.89 71.78
N GLU A 310 6.11 6.77 70.87
CA GLU A 310 5.85 8.19 71.18
C GLU A 310 4.64 8.37 72.10
N ARG A 311 3.58 7.55 71.95
CA ARG A 311 2.42 7.52 72.85
C ARG A 311 2.79 7.00 74.25
N LEU A 312 3.53 5.90 74.34
CA LEU A 312 3.99 5.35 75.63
C LEU A 312 4.92 6.31 76.38
N LYS A 313 5.77 7.07 75.68
CA LYS A 313 6.58 8.14 76.27
C LYS A 313 5.74 9.31 76.80
N ARG A 314 4.62 9.63 76.14
CA ARG A 314 3.65 10.63 76.63
C ARG A 314 2.86 10.13 77.84
N GLU A 315 2.36 8.89 77.82
CA GLU A 315 1.62 8.30 78.95
C GLU A 315 2.50 8.08 80.20
N GLY A 316 3.78 7.75 80.03
CA GLY A 316 4.76 7.68 81.12
C GLY A 316 5.10 9.06 81.73
N SER A 317 4.99 10.14 80.93
CA SER A 317 5.08 11.52 81.44
C SER A 317 3.77 12.03 82.01
N GLU A 318 2.60 11.54 81.58
CA GLU A 318 1.30 11.97 82.11
C GLU A 318 1.04 11.46 83.55
N SER A 319 1.57 10.29 83.94
CA SER A 319 1.55 9.85 85.35
C SER A 319 2.42 10.71 86.28
N SER A 320 3.32 11.53 85.73
CA SER A 320 4.14 12.50 86.47
C SER A 320 3.70 13.96 86.26
N ILE A 321 2.71 14.21 85.39
CA ILE A 321 2.19 15.56 85.06
C ILE A 321 0.77 15.80 85.65
N ILE A 322 0.13 14.85 86.33
CA ILE A 322 -1.11 15.14 87.10
C ILE A 322 -0.83 15.90 88.42
N PHE A 323 0.41 15.95 88.92
CA PHE A 323 0.73 16.70 90.16
C PHE A 323 1.23 18.15 89.94
N VAL A 324 1.42 18.62 88.70
CA VAL A 324 2.10 19.93 88.46
C VAL A 324 1.32 20.90 87.55
N VAL A 325 0.13 20.56 87.05
CA VAL A 325 -0.68 21.49 86.22
C VAL A 325 -1.78 22.20 87.03
N GLU A 326 -1.47 22.61 88.27
CA GLU A 326 -2.29 23.57 89.03
C GLU A 326 -1.53 24.89 89.28
N ALA A 327 -0.88 25.40 88.23
CA ALA A 327 -0.47 26.80 88.04
C ALA A 327 0.28 26.82 86.70
N VAL A 328 -0.25 27.34 85.60
CA VAL A 328 -0.48 28.77 85.36
C VAL A 328 -1.41 28.87 84.14
N LYS A 329 -2.62 29.37 84.36
CA LYS A 329 -3.40 30.06 83.33
C LYS A 329 -2.86 31.48 83.22
N ALA A 330 -2.28 31.84 82.08
CA ALA A 330 -2.38 33.20 81.54
C ALA A 330 -1.81 33.27 80.10
N SER A 331 -2.73 33.38 79.14
CA SER A 331 -2.70 34.34 78.04
C SER A 331 -1.59 34.20 76.97
N ARG A 332 -1.94 33.71 75.77
CA ARG A 332 -1.91 34.56 74.55
C ARG A 332 -2.55 33.91 73.32
N ASP A 333 -3.11 34.80 72.51
CA ASP A 333 -3.95 34.65 71.33
C ASP A 333 -3.39 33.88 70.13
N GLU A 334 -4.30 33.10 69.58
CA GLU A 334 -4.71 32.91 68.18
C GLU A 334 -4.23 33.95 67.13
N SER A 335 -3.46 33.49 66.14
CA SER A 335 -3.70 33.83 64.72
C SER A 335 -2.88 33.00 63.73
N SER A 336 -3.63 32.34 62.85
CA SER A 336 -3.37 32.12 61.42
C SER A 336 -2.07 31.40 60.99
N ARG A 337 -2.22 30.14 60.53
CA ARG A 337 -1.43 29.65 59.40
C ARG A 337 -2.25 28.69 58.54
N THR A 338 -2.81 29.27 57.49
CA THR A 338 -3.50 28.61 56.37
C THR A 338 -2.51 27.84 55.47
N GLN A 339 -2.90 26.60 55.14
CA GLN A 339 -2.67 25.86 53.89
C GLN A 339 -1.26 25.86 53.26
N GLY A 340 -0.47 24.84 53.60
CA GLY A 340 0.57 24.27 52.74
C GLY A 340 -0.01 23.12 51.92
N LYS A 341 -0.44 23.44 50.69
CA LYS A 341 -1.01 22.56 49.68
C LYS A 341 0.08 21.66 49.09
N TRP A 342 0.23 20.43 49.58
CA TRP A 342 0.98 19.38 48.88
C TRP A 342 0.04 18.70 47.88
N GLN A 343 -0.05 19.25 46.67
CA GLN A 343 -0.55 18.51 45.53
C GLN A 343 0.62 17.70 44.96
N SER A 344 0.66 16.43 45.33
CA SER A 344 1.44 15.43 44.63
C SER A 344 0.97 15.34 43.19
N SER A 345 1.94 15.51 42.29
CA SER A 345 1.91 15.16 40.88
C SER A 345 1.37 13.74 40.70
N LEU A 346 0.16 13.63 40.15
CA LEU A 346 -0.28 12.43 39.43
C LEU A 346 -0.15 12.76 37.94
N ALA A 347 1.07 12.56 37.44
CA ALA A 347 1.30 12.35 36.02
C ALA A 347 0.66 11.00 35.66
N GLY A 348 -0.53 11.04 35.06
CA GLY A 348 -1.10 9.89 34.39
C GLY A 348 -0.52 9.79 32.98
N PRO A 349 0.17 8.72 32.59
CA PRO A 349 0.39 8.43 31.19
C PRO A 349 -0.85 7.71 30.67
N ASN A 350 -1.79 8.47 30.09
CA ASN A 350 -2.78 7.91 29.20
C ASN A 350 -2.29 8.15 27.76
N SER A 351 -1.35 7.32 27.31
CA SER A 351 -1.08 7.13 25.89
C SER A 351 -1.48 5.72 25.53
N TYR A 352 -2.63 5.60 24.87
CA TYR A 352 -2.94 4.45 24.05
C TYR A 352 -1.92 4.42 22.92
N VAL A 353 -0.80 3.72 23.14
CA VAL A 353 0.05 3.27 22.06
C VAL A 353 -0.69 2.12 21.40
N THR A 354 -1.43 2.42 20.35
CA THR A 354 -1.78 1.44 19.33
C THR A 354 -0.47 0.90 18.78
N ARG A 355 -0.01 -0.23 19.33
CA ARG A 355 1.08 -1.00 18.75
C ARG A 355 0.60 -1.48 17.39
N PHE A 356 1.03 -0.80 16.35
CA PHE A 356 1.01 -1.36 15.00
C PHE A 356 1.87 -2.61 15.02
N TYR A 357 1.24 -3.71 14.62
CA TYR A 357 1.85 -5.01 14.46
C TYR A 357 3.16 -4.89 13.68
N GLY A 358 4.26 -5.20 14.37
CA GLY A 358 5.56 -5.39 13.73
C GLY A 358 5.55 -6.69 12.96
N TYR A 359 5.35 -6.61 11.64
CA TYR A 359 5.74 -7.66 10.71
C TYR A 359 6.38 -7.01 9.50
N ARG A 360 7.69 -7.24 9.37
CA ARG A 360 8.59 -7.05 8.21
C ARG A 360 8.23 -5.92 7.24
N THR A 361 9.10 -4.92 7.19
CA THR A 361 9.05 -3.77 6.28
C THR A 361 8.76 -4.21 4.84
N THR A 362 7.96 -3.42 4.12
CA THR A 362 7.68 -3.53 2.67
C THR A 362 8.94 -3.74 1.81
N ALA A 363 10.11 -3.32 2.30
CA ALA A 363 11.40 -3.52 1.66
C ALA A 363 11.81 -5.01 1.48
N ASP A 364 11.49 -5.89 2.44
CA ASP A 364 11.77 -7.34 2.32
C ASP A 364 10.82 -8.02 1.31
N TYR A 365 9.62 -7.47 1.17
CA TYR A 365 8.65 -7.90 0.17
C TYR A 365 9.13 -7.59 -1.25
N TYR A 366 9.69 -6.41 -1.53
CA TYR A 366 10.27 -6.12 -2.85
C TYR A 366 11.57 -6.88 -3.16
N ARG A 367 12.37 -7.19 -2.13
CA ARG A 367 13.62 -7.98 -2.27
C ARG A 367 13.32 -9.44 -2.62
N THR A 368 12.25 -10.02 -2.09
CA THR A 368 11.83 -11.41 -2.36
C THR A 368 11.09 -11.54 -3.70
N PHE A 369 10.38 -10.50 -4.15
CA PHE A 369 9.47 -10.58 -5.31
C PHE A 369 10.03 -10.03 -6.64
N GLY A 370 11.27 -9.53 -6.68
CA GLY A 370 12.00 -9.25 -7.94
C GLY A 370 11.35 -8.22 -8.87
N LEU A 371 10.39 -7.41 -8.38
CA LEU A 371 9.59 -6.48 -9.19
C LEU A 371 10.35 -5.20 -9.63
N LEU A 372 11.57 -4.98 -9.13
CA LEU A 372 12.47 -3.92 -9.61
C LEU A 372 13.46 -4.37 -10.71
N THR A 373 13.48 -5.66 -11.09
CA THR A 373 14.46 -6.18 -12.06
C THR A 373 14.05 -6.03 -13.54
N LYS A 374 12.91 -5.40 -13.84
CA LYS A 374 12.41 -5.25 -15.23
C LYS A 374 12.05 -3.82 -15.64
N LEU A 375 12.64 -2.83 -14.98
CA LEU A 375 12.84 -1.51 -15.58
C LEU A 375 14.26 -1.47 -16.15
N GLU A 376 14.47 -0.79 -17.29
CA GLU A 376 15.76 -0.74 -17.98
C GLU A 376 16.94 -0.49 -17.02
N PRO A 377 18.12 -1.09 -17.26
CA PRO A 377 19.27 -1.03 -16.35
C PRO A 377 19.72 0.41 -16.02
N ASP A 378 19.41 1.39 -16.87
CA ASP A 378 19.75 2.80 -16.66
C ASP A 378 18.92 3.46 -15.54
N VAL A 379 17.81 2.85 -15.13
CA VAL A 379 16.94 3.34 -14.04
C VAL A 379 17.34 2.75 -12.67
N LEU A 380 18.02 1.59 -12.69
CA LEU A 380 18.36 0.79 -11.50
C LEU A 380 19.55 1.32 -10.69
N ILE A 381 20.41 2.17 -11.28
CA ILE A 381 21.64 2.63 -10.63
C ILE A 381 21.38 3.76 -9.62
N GLN A 382 20.24 4.46 -9.67
CA GLN A 382 19.93 5.53 -8.73
C GLN A 382 18.98 5.14 -7.58
N VAL A 383 18.10 4.15 -7.74
CA VAL A 383 17.15 3.78 -6.68
C VAL A 383 17.82 3.04 -5.52
N SER A 384 18.86 2.26 -5.80
CA SER A 384 19.68 1.56 -4.78
C SER A 384 20.67 2.50 -4.06
N GLY A 385 20.95 3.68 -4.61
CA GLY A 385 21.85 4.68 -4.02
C GLY A 385 21.19 5.68 -3.06
N VAL A 386 19.86 5.70 -2.95
CA VAL A 386 19.12 6.71 -2.16
C VAL A 386 18.67 6.18 -0.78
N CYS A 387 18.89 4.90 -0.48
CA CYS A 387 18.56 4.28 0.82
C CYS A 387 19.76 4.14 1.78
N TYR A 388 20.95 4.59 1.41
CA TYR A 388 22.10 4.67 2.32
C TYR A 388 22.53 6.13 2.50
N GLY A 389 21.97 6.79 3.51
CA GLY A 389 22.42 8.08 4.00
C GLY A 389 22.17 8.19 5.50
N PHE A 390 23.23 8.49 6.27
CA PHE A 390 23.38 8.55 7.75
C PHE A 390 23.60 7.18 8.43
N ASP A 391 24.67 6.89 9.17
CA ASP A 391 25.74 7.69 9.79
C ASP A 391 27.06 6.90 9.80
N SER A 392 28.15 7.51 9.31
CA SER A 392 29.51 7.09 9.69
C SER A 392 30.00 8.05 10.75
N TYR A 393 29.89 7.63 12.01
CA TYR A 393 30.60 8.27 13.11
C TYR A 393 32.10 8.04 12.92
N VAL A 394 32.82 9.15 12.99
CA VAL A 394 34.27 9.28 13.00
C VAL A 394 34.84 8.69 14.29
N GLU A 395 35.79 7.78 14.15
CA GLU A 395 37.07 7.83 14.88
C GLU A 395 38.20 7.34 13.98
#